data_AF-A0A285HZ10-F1
#
_entry.id   AF-A0A285HZ10-F1
#
_cell.length_a   1.000
_cell.length_b   1.000
_cell.length_c   1.000
_cell.angle_alpha   90.00
_cell.angle_beta   90.00
_cell.angle_gamma   90.00
#
_symmetry.space_group_name_H-M   'P 1'
#
loop_
_entity.id
_entity.type
_entity.pdbx_description
1 polymer ?
#
loop_
_entity_poly.entity_id
_entity_poly.type
_entity_poly.pdbx_seq_one_letter_code
_entity_poly.pdbx_strand_id
1 'polypeptide(L)'
;MPFQFKPDPDQDNLVIRPGMSAQQKGWIRRKQIERSQSARAQEAEEARTFERIRRRSEMSLSQGLRKYRGRRELTQDQLAEELGCSVRAYRGYESGERDMPSSLLLQILAREDVDMHDLLNVRRDPVWAETRDMVIDRYNEAMALLSQHDLYLAVDAEAPARRIAGEINELGAEQTTSIAMRVEEEWLHLDRWYQAGGWGWDGVEDLWKEQQEEERRAERRARDAKRRDHG
;
A
#
# COMPACT_ATOMS: atom_id res chain seq x y z
N MET A 1 -53.08 21.40 19.48
CA MET A 1 -51.70 21.66 19.05
C MET A 1 -50.79 20.62 19.71
N PRO A 2 -50.12 19.71 18.97
CA PRO A 2 -49.14 18.81 19.58
C PRO A 2 -47.95 19.64 20.06
N PHE A 3 -47.59 19.49 21.35
CA PHE A 3 -46.48 20.17 21.99
C PHE A 3 -45.15 19.77 21.30
N GLN A 4 -44.57 20.69 20.52
CA GLN A 4 -43.26 20.49 19.92
C GLN A 4 -42.17 20.77 20.95
N PHE A 5 -41.58 19.70 21.48
CA PHE A 5 -40.39 19.78 22.32
C PHE A 5 -39.19 20.22 21.47
N LYS A 6 -38.65 21.42 21.75
CA LYS A 6 -37.38 21.91 21.21
C LYS A 6 -36.35 21.90 22.34
N PRO A 7 -35.42 20.93 22.38
CA PRO A 7 -34.39 20.91 23.41
C PRO A 7 -33.40 22.06 23.21
N ASP A 8 -32.97 22.63 24.33
CA ASP A 8 -31.94 23.67 24.42
C ASP A 8 -30.55 23.05 24.17
N PRO A 9 -29.79 23.50 23.16
CA PRO A 9 -28.49 22.93 22.79
C PRO A 9 -27.40 23.15 23.84
N ASP A 10 -27.55 24.12 24.77
CA ASP A 10 -26.51 24.53 25.72
C ASP A 10 -26.66 23.92 27.13
N GLN A 11 -27.58 22.97 27.35
CA GLN A 11 -27.65 22.25 28.63
C GLN A 11 -26.58 21.17 28.74
N ASP A 12 -25.48 21.50 29.41
CA ASP A 12 -24.32 20.60 29.58
C ASP A 12 -24.62 19.30 30.33
N ASN A 13 -25.60 19.28 31.24
CA ASN A 13 -25.95 18.10 32.06
C ASN A 13 -27.36 17.56 31.75
N LEU A 14 -27.46 16.75 30.70
CA LEU A 14 -28.69 16.01 30.35
C LEU A 14 -28.93 14.88 31.36
N VAL A 15 -29.79 15.11 32.35
CA VAL A 15 -30.19 14.14 33.37
C VAL A 15 -31.67 13.77 33.21
N ILE A 16 -31.98 12.47 33.23
CA ILE A 16 -33.37 11.98 33.20
C ILE A 16 -34.06 12.34 34.51
N ARG A 17 -35.11 13.16 34.45
CA ARG A 17 -35.90 13.58 35.64
C ARG A 17 -37.25 12.87 35.74
N PRO A 18 -37.80 12.72 36.96
CA PRO A 18 -39.20 12.32 37.16
C PRO A 18 -40.15 13.31 36.45
N GLY A 19 -41.21 12.82 35.79
CA GLY A 19 -42.18 13.67 35.06
C GLY A 19 -41.89 13.92 33.57
N MET A 20 -40.73 13.53 33.05
CA MET A 20 -40.42 13.65 31.60
C MET A 20 -41.22 12.65 30.75
N SER A 21 -41.61 13.08 29.54
CA SER A 21 -42.28 12.22 28.56
C SER A 21 -41.36 11.11 28.05
N ALA A 22 -41.92 9.99 27.59
CA ALA A 22 -41.14 8.87 27.06
C ALA A 22 -40.22 9.30 25.88
N GLN A 23 -40.70 10.24 25.04
CA GLN A 23 -39.96 10.78 23.91
C GLN A 23 -38.75 11.61 24.36
N GLN A 24 -38.90 12.44 25.40
CA GLN A 24 -37.81 13.21 26.00
C GLN A 24 -36.75 12.29 26.64
N LYS A 25 -37.18 11.26 27.38
CA LYS A 25 -36.28 10.26 27.97
C LYS A 25 -35.50 9.49 26.91
N GLY A 26 -36.15 9.10 25.81
CA GLY A 26 -35.50 8.42 24.68
C GLY A 26 -34.49 9.31 23.95
N TRP A 27 -34.80 10.60 23.77
CA TRP A 27 -33.86 11.58 23.21
C TRP A 27 -32.63 11.78 24.09
N ILE A 28 -32.79 11.93 25.40
CA ILE A 28 -31.69 12.05 26.37
C ILE A 28 -30.78 10.81 26.33
N ARG A 29 -31.36 9.59 26.36
CA ARG A 29 -30.58 8.34 26.28
C ARG A 29 -29.76 8.25 25.00
N ARG A 30 -30.34 8.60 23.84
CA ARG A 30 -29.61 8.61 22.56
C ARG A 30 -28.44 9.57 22.59
N LYS A 31 -28.63 10.79 23.10
CA LYS A 31 -27.54 11.78 23.23
C LYS A 31 -26.46 11.35 24.22
N GLN A 32 -26.81 10.68 25.31
CA GLN A 32 -25.84 10.11 26.25
C GLN A 32 -25.03 8.96 25.62
N ILE A 33 -25.68 8.08 24.85
CA ILE A 33 -25.01 6.99 24.11
C ILE A 33 -24.08 7.58 23.05
N GLU A 34 -24.54 8.55 22.27
CA GLU A 34 -23.76 9.25 21.24
C GLU A 34 -22.53 9.92 21.87
N ARG A 35 -22.69 10.67 22.99
CA ARG A 35 -21.56 11.26 23.72
C ARG A 35 -20.60 10.20 24.26
N SER A 36 -21.10 9.09 24.80
CA SER A 36 -20.24 7.99 25.27
C SER A 36 -19.48 7.32 24.12
N GLN A 37 -20.10 7.18 22.95
CA GLN A 37 -19.45 6.64 21.75
C GLN A 37 -18.42 7.63 21.19
N SER A 38 -18.74 8.92 21.10
CA SER A 38 -17.80 9.98 20.70
C SER A 38 -16.61 10.07 21.65
N ALA A 39 -16.83 10.02 22.96
CA ALA A 39 -15.76 10.03 23.95
C ALA A 39 -14.84 8.81 23.81
N ARG A 40 -15.42 7.60 23.65
CA ARG A 40 -14.64 6.37 23.39
C ARG A 40 -13.89 6.44 22.06
N ALA A 41 -14.46 7.05 21.03
CA ALA A 41 -13.80 7.23 19.74
C ALA A 41 -12.61 8.19 19.86
N GLN A 42 -12.78 9.30 20.58
CA GLN A 42 -11.71 10.26 20.85
C GLN A 42 -10.59 9.64 21.69
N GLU A 43 -10.92 8.92 22.76
CA GLU A 43 -9.94 8.16 23.56
C GLU A 43 -9.18 7.13 22.71
N ALA A 44 -9.89 6.42 21.81
CA ALA A 44 -9.27 5.47 20.89
C ALA A 44 -8.34 6.17 19.87
N GLU A 45 -8.72 7.34 19.38
CA GLU A 45 -7.90 8.14 18.47
C GLU A 45 -6.64 8.71 19.16
N GLU A 46 -6.78 9.20 20.39
CA GLU A 46 -5.68 9.66 21.22
C GLU A 46 -4.71 8.51 21.53
N ALA A 47 -5.23 7.33 21.89
CA ALA A 47 -4.42 6.13 22.11
C ALA A 47 -3.66 5.71 20.84
N ARG A 48 -4.30 5.74 19.67
CA ARG A 48 -3.64 5.47 18.37
C ARG A 48 -2.55 6.49 18.06
N THR A 49 -2.81 7.76 18.36
CA THR A 49 -1.85 8.85 18.13
C THR A 49 -0.63 8.70 19.04
N PHE A 50 -0.85 8.38 20.31
CA PHE A 50 0.22 8.11 21.26
C PHE A 50 1.06 6.90 20.85
N GLU A 51 0.41 5.81 20.44
CA GLU A 51 1.10 4.61 19.94
C GLU A 51 1.94 4.91 18.69
N ARG A 52 1.44 5.72 17.75
CA ARG A 52 2.22 6.19 16.59
C ARG A 52 3.45 7.00 17.00
N ILE A 53 3.30 7.93 17.96
CA ILE A 53 4.42 8.74 18.47
C ILE A 53 5.46 7.84 19.12
N ARG A 54 5.02 6.91 19.97
CA ARG A 54 5.89 5.93 20.63
C ARG A 54 6.64 5.09 19.60
N ARG A 55 5.96 4.50 18.63
CA ARG A 55 6.62 3.71 17.56
C ARG A 55 7.64 4.52 16.78
N ARG A 56 7.32 5.78 16.45
CA ARG A 56 8.29 6.68 15.81
C ARG A 56 9.53 6.93 16.67
N SER A 57 9.37 7.01 17.98
CA SER A 57 10.51 7.16 18.91
C SER A 57 11.35 5.90 19.06
N GLU A 58 10.81 4.72 18.74
CA GLU A 58 11.53 3.44 18.77
C GLU A 58 12.31 3.16 17.47
N MET A 59 12.10 3.97 16.41
CA MET A 59 12.82 3.83 15.14
C MET A 59 14.31 4.13 15.32
N SER A 60 15.16 3.24 14.83
CA SER A 60 16.61 3.36 14.99
C SER A 60 17.35 2.79 13.79
N LEU A 61 17.84 3.70 12.95
CA LEU A 61 18.68 3.35 11.80
C LEU A 61 19.97 2.64 12.25
N SER A 62 20.59 3.09 13.35
CA SER A 62 21.81 2.49 13.89
C SER A 62 21.62 1.02 14.28
N GLN A 63 20.52 0.69 14.97
CA GLN A 63 20.19 -0.70 15.30
C GLN A 63 19.87 -1.54 14.05
N GLY A 64 19.14 -0.97 13.09
CA GLY A 64 18.81 -1.66 11.84
C GLY A 64 20.06 -1.94 10.99
N LEU A 65 20.99 -0.99 10.87
CA LEU A 65 22.28 -1.17 10.22
C LEU A 65 23.10 -2.30 10.87
N ARG A 66 23.15 -2.35 12.21
CA ARG A 66 23.83 -3.42 12.94
C ARG A 66 23.20 -4.79 12.64
N LYS A 67 21.87 -4.87 12.64
CA LYS A 67 21.14 -6.11 12.32
C LYS A 67 21.37 -6.55 10.89
N TYR A 68 21.23 -5.63 9.93
CA TYR A 68 21.49 -5.88 8.51
C TYR A 68 22.92 -6.40 8.29
N ARG A 69 23.91 -5.72 8.88
CA ARG A 69 25.31 -6.15 8.84
C ARG A 69 25.51 -7.55 9.44
N GLY A 70 24.89 -7.82 10.59
CA GLY A 70 24.97 -9.11 11.27
C GLY A 70 24.34 -10.26 10.46
N ARG A 71 23.21 -10.02 9.78
CA ARG A 71 22.57 -11.02 8.89
C ARG A 71 23.45 -11.39 7.70
N ARG A 72 24.29 -10.46 7.23
CA ARG A 72 25.25 -10.68 6.14
C ARG A 72 26.62 -11.16 6.62
N GLU A 73 26.78 -11.39 7.93
CA GLU A 73 28.04 -11.83 8.55
C GLU A 73 29.23 -10.92 8.24
N LEU A 74 28.96 -9.62 8.01
CA LEU A 74 30.00 -8.65 7.66
C LEU A 74 30.58 -7.97 8.91
N THR A 75 31.87 -7.68 8.84
CA THR A 75 32.51 -6.72 9.74
C THR A 75 32.11 -5.28 9.36
N GLN A 76 32.32 -4.34 10.28
CA GLN A 76 32.08 -2.92 9.99
C GLN A 76 32.96 -2.41 8.85
N ASP A 77 34.17 -2.95 8.77
CA ASP A 77 35.15 -2.52 7.79
C ASP A 77 34.77 -3.01 6.38
N GLN A 78 34.32 -4.26 6.26
CA GLN A 78 33.80 -4.81 4.99
C GLN A 78 32.55 -4.07 4.51
N LEU A 79 31.59 -3.79 5.40
CA LEU A 79 30.39 -3.08 4.98
C LEU A 79 30.67 -1.61 4.64
N ALA A 80 31.65 -0.98 5.29
CA ALA A 80 32.11 0.36 4.90
C ALA A 80 32.71 0.36 3.49
N GLU A 81 33.54 -0.64 3.18
CA GLU A 81 34.13 -0.86 1.85
C GLU A 81 33.04 -1.10 0.80
N GLU A 82 32.07 -1.98 1.06
CA GLU A 82 30.93 -2.22 0.17
C GLU A 82 30.09 -0.98 -0.12
N LEU A 83 30.02 -0.04 0.83
CA LEU A 83 29.30 1.23 0.68
C LEU A 83 30.18 2.36 0.14
N GLY A 84 31.45 2.09 -0.14
CA GLY A 84 32.41 3.09 -0.62
C GLY A 84 32.63 4.25 0.35
N CYS A 85 32.53 4.00 1.67
CA CYS A 85 32.72 5.02 2.70
C CYS A 85 33.84 4.64 3.67
N SER A 86 34.31 5.60 4.47
CA SER A 86 35.35 5.30 5.46
C SER A 86 34.79 4.48 6.62
N VAL A 87 35.61 3.55 7.15
CA VAL A 87 35.29 2.75 8.34
C VAL A 87 34.83 3.64 9.51
N ARG A 88 35.49 4.79 9.72
CA ARG A 88 35.11 5.76 10.76
C ARG A 88 33.72 6.34 10.53
N ALA A 89 33.37 6.66 9.28
CA ALA A 89 32.04 7.16 8.95
C ALA A 89 30.98 6.09 9.20
N TYR A 90 31.20 4.86 8.72
CA TYR A 90 30.28 3.74 8.96
C TYR A 90 30.09 3.45 10.45
N ARG A 91 31.17 3.46 11.24
CA ARG A 91 31.08 3.32 12.71
C ARG A 91 30.22 4.39 13.35
N GLY A 92 30.32 5.64 12.87
CA GLY A 92 29.46 6.74 13.31
C GLY A 92 27.98 6.54 12.95
N TYR A 93 27.70 5.95 11.78
CA TYR A 93 26.33 5.61 11.37
C TYR A 93 25.75 4.49 12.24
N GLU A 94 26.50 3.41 12.47
CA GLU A 94 26.05 2.26 13.27
C GLU A 94 25.98 2.57 14.77
N SER A 95 26.76 3.54 15.28
CA SER A 95 26.64 4.01 16.67
C SER A 95 25.51 5.03 16.87
N GLY A 96 25.04 5.66 15.80
CA GLY A 96 24.11 6.79 15.87
C GLY A 96 24.78 8.13 16.24
N GLU A 97 26.12 8.18 16.30
CA GLU A 97 26.88 9.42 16.50
C GLU A 97 26.86 10.33 15.25
N ARG A 98 26.52 9.76 14.08
CA ARG A 98 26.47 10.47 12.81
C ARG A 98 25.27 10.03 11.97
N ASP A 99 24.60 10.99 11.35
CA ASP A 99 23.56 10.71 10.37
C ASP A 99 24.15 10.13 9.08
N MET A 100 23.48 9.10 8.56
CA MET A 100 23.84 8.47 7.31
C MET A 100 23.27 9.27 6.11
N PRO A 101 24.08 9.58 5.09
CA PRO A 101 23.58 10.17 3.85
C PRO A 101 22.52 9.27 3.20
N SER A 102 21.46 9.89 2.69
CA SER A 102 20.37 9.19 1.99
C SER A 102 20.86 8.39 0.79
N SER A 103 21.92 8.86 0.11
CA SER A 103 22.55 8.15 -1.00
C SER A 103 23.07 6.77 -0.61
N LEU A 104 23.70 6.64 0.57
CA LEU A 104 24.16 5.34 1.07
C LEU A 104 23.00 4.46 1.54
N LEU A 105 21.95 5.06 2.09
CA LEU A 105 20.73 4.34 2.45
C LEU A 105 20.08 3.71 1.21
N LEU A 106 19.97 4.47 0.13
CA LEU A 106 19.43 3.99 -1.15
C LEU A 106 20.30 2.89 -1.77
N GLN A 107 21.62 2.95 -1.62
CA GLN A 107 22.51 1.86 -2.06
C GLN A 107 22.24 0.55 -1.31
N ILE A 108 21.91 0.61 -0.03
CA ILE A 108 21.53 -0.57 0.75
C ILE A 108 20.19 -1.12 0.23
N LEU A 109 19.19 -0.25 0.05
CA LEU A 109 17.84 -0.67 -0.40
C LEU A 109 17.82 -1.20 -1.83
N ALA A 110 18.66 -0.69 -2.71
CA ALA A 110 18.78 -1.15 -4.09
C ALA A 110 19.28 -2.60 -4.23
N ARG A 111 19.67 -3.26 -3.14
CA ARG A 111 20.11 -4.66 -3.13
C ARG A 111 18.98 -5.66 -2.99
N GLU A 112 17.75 -5.19 -2.70
CA GLU A 112 16.54 -6.01 -2.59
C GLU A 112 16.60 -7.14 -1.52
N ASP A 113 17.64 -7.15 -0.67
CA ASP A 113 17.83 -8.11 0.43
C ASP A 113 17.43 -7.54 1.80
N VAL A 114 17.03 -6.27 1.83
CA VAL A 114 16.59 -5.56 3.03
C VAL A 114 15.55 -4.50 2.68
N ASP A 115 14.54 -4.40 3.54
CA ASP A 115 13.49 -3.38 3.43
C ASP A 115 13.69 -2.26 4.45
N MET A 116 13.07 -1.10 4.23
CA MET A 116 13.10 0.07 5.09
C MET A 116 12.68 -0.25 6.53
N HIS A 117 11.69 -1.13 6.73
CA HIS A 117 11.26 -1.55 8.07
C HIS A 117 12.40 -2.19 8.85
N ASP A 118 13.13 -3.11 8.20
CA ASP A 118 14.27 -3.79 8.81
C ASP A 118 15.39 -2.78 9.11
N LEU A 119 15.66 -1.86 8.18
CA LEU A 119 16.74 -0.88 8.26
C LEU A 119 16.48 0.22 9.29
N LEU A 120 15.22 0.60 9.50
CA LEU A 120 14.80 1.53 10.55
C LEU A 120 14.50 0.83 11.89
N ASN A 121 14.73 -0.49 11.97
CA ASN A 121 14.48 -1.29 13.17
C ASN A 121 13.03 -1.20 13.67
N VAL A 122 12.08 -1.11 12.74
CA VAL A 122 10.66 -1.01 13.04
C VAL A 122 10.03 -2.38 12.87
N ARG A 123 9.08 -2.74 13.75
CA ARG A 123 8.25 -3.91 13.49
C ARG A 123 7.45 -3.65 12.23
N ARG A 124 7.43 -4.63 11.33
CA ARG A 124 6.45 -4.63 10.23
C ARG A 124 5.07 -4.52 10.85
N ASP A 125 4.25 -3.62 10.30
CA ASP A 125 2.89 -3.51 10.79
C ASP A 125 2.19 -4.85 10.56
N PRO A 126 1.55 -5.42 11.60
CA PRO A 126 0.83 -6.67 11.43
C PRO A 126 -0.36 -6.39 10.51
N VAL A 127 -0.38 -7.03 9.34
CA VAL A 127 -1.59 -7.07 8.52
C VAL A 127 -2.65 -7.85 9.30
N TRP A 128 -3.76 -7.20 9.65
CA TRP A 128 -4.83 -7.86 10.39
C TRP A 128 -5.40 -8.99 9.53
N ALA A 129 -5.69 -10.14 10.14
CA ALA A 129 -6.16 -11.33 9.42
C ALA A 129 -7.35 -11.01 8.51
N GLU A 130 -8.30 -10.20 8.98
CA GLU A 130 -9.45 -9.73 8.22
C GLU A 130 -9.06 -8.97 6.94
N THR A 131 -8.05 -8.09 7.01
CA THR A 131 -7.57 -7.35 5.84
C THR A 131 -6.85 -8.27 4.86
N ARG A 132 -6.03 -9.20 5.37
CA ARG A 132 -5.34 -10.19 4.54
C ARG A 132 -6.35 -11.07 3.81
N ASP A 133 -7.34 -11.57 4.53
CA ASP A 133 -8.36 -12.46 4.00
C ASP A 133 -9.25 -11.73 2.99
N MET A 134 -9.62 -10.46 3.25
CA MET A 134 -10.33 -9.62 2.28
C MET A 134 -9.55 -9.40 0.97
N VAL A 135 -8.23 -9.18 1.04
CA VAL A 135 -7.38 -9.04 -0.16
C VAL A 135 -7.32 -10.37 -0.93
N ILE A 136 -7.16 -11.48 -0.23
CA ILE A 136 -7.17 -12.83 -0.82
C ILE A 136 -8.51 -13.13 -1.48
N ASP A 137 -9.62 -12.84 -0.81
CA ASP A 137 -10.97 -13.07 -1.32
C ASP A 137 -11.20 -12.25 -2.60
N ARG A 138 -10.80 -10.97 -2.61
CA ARG A 138 -10.91 -10.14 -3.82
C ARG A 138 -10.00 -10.58 -4.96
N TYR A 139 -8.80 -11.06 -4.67
CA TYR A 139 -7.95 -11.67 -5.67
C TYR A 139 -8.62 -12.91 -6.28
N ASN A 140 -9.17 -13.80 -5.46
CA ASN A 140 -9.84 -15.01 -5.92
C ASN A 140 -11.09 -14.72 -6.75
N GLU A 141 -11.89 -13.73 -6.35
CA GLU A 141 -13.04 -13.27 -7.12
C GLU A 141 -12.63 -12.73 -8.50
N ALA A 142 -11.58 -11.90 -8.55
CA ALA A 142 -11.05 -11.39 -9.81
C ALA A 142 -10.57 -12.54 -10.72
N MET A 143 -9.83 -13.51 -10.16
CA MET A 143 -9.37 -14.68 -10.91
C MET A 143 -10.53 -15.56 -11.40
N ALA A 144 -11.59 -15.70 -10.61
CA ALA A 144 -12.78 -16.45 -11.00
C ALA A 144 -13.52 -15.77 -12.16
N LEU A 145 -13.67 -14.44 -12.13
CA LEU A 145 -14.26 -13.67 -13.23
C LEU A 145 -13.42 -13.80 -14.51
N LEU A 146 -12.10 -13.63 -14.40
CA LEU A 146 -11.18 -13.73 -15.54
C LEU A 146 -11.22 -15.13 -16.17
N SER A 147 -11.33 -16.18 -15.35
CA SER A 147 -11.48 -17.58 -15.79
C SER A 147 -12.83 -17.82 -16.47
N GLN A 148 -13.94 -17.31 -15.92
CA GLN A 148 -15.28 -17.48 -16.49
C GLN A 148 -15.44 -16.83 -17.87
N HIS A 149 -14.73 -15.73 -18.11
CA HIS A 149 -14.75 -15.02 -19.37
C HIS A 149 -13.67 -15.47 -20.37
N ASP A 150 -12.93 -16.54 -20.04
CA ASP A 150 -11.82 -17.09 -20.84
C ASP A 150 -10.76 -16.04 -21.21
N LEU A 151 -10.57 -15.06 -20.31
CA LEU A 151 -9.68 -13.92 -20.49
C LEU A 151 -8.25 -14.20 -19.98
N TYR A 152 -7.98 -15.42 -19.49
CA TYR A 152 -6.71 -15.76 -18.83
C TYR A 152 -6.19 -17.16 -19.20
N LEU A 153 -5.10 -17.22 -19.96
CA LEU A 153 -4.30 -18.44 -20.11
C LEU A 153 -3.51 -18.67 -18.81
N ALA A 154 -3.68 -19.84 -18.19
CA ALA A 154 -3.09 -20.18 -16.89
C ALA A 154 -1.54 -20.08 -16.81
N VAL A 155 -0.86 -20.00 -17.95
CA VAL A 155 0.61 -19.85 -18.05
C VAL A 155 1.05 -18.39 -17.84
N ASP A 156 0.19 -17.41 -18.15
CA ASP A 156 0.50 -15.98 -18.01
C ASP A 156 0.18 -15.45 -16.61
N ALA A 157 -0.47 -16.25 -15.76
CA ALA A 157 -0.87 -15.86 -14.41
C ALA A 157 0.30 -15.89 -13.40
N GLU A 158 1.37 -16.64 -13.66
CA GLU A 158 2.42 -16.84 -12.65
C GLU A 158 3.24 -15.57 -12.39
N ALA A 159 3.49 -14.76 -13.43
CA ALA A 159 4.28 -13.53 -13.30
C ALA A 159 3.48 -12.35 -12.70
N PRO A 160 2.22 -12.07 -13.12
CA PRO A 160 1.37 -11.06 -12.49
C PRO A 160 0.94 -11.46 -11.08
N ALA A 161 0.62 -12.73 -10.82
CA ALA A 161 0.28 -13.17 -9.46
C ALA A 161 1.49 -13.11 -8.52
N ARG A 162 2.71 -13.44 -8.98
CA ARG A 162 3.94 -13.19 -8.21
C ARG A 162 4.21 -11.71 -8.01
N ARG A 163 3.92 -10.86 -9.02
CA ARG A 163 4.07 -9.41 -8.91
C ARG A 163 3.09 -8.82 -7.92
N ILE A 164 1.81 -9.22 -7.97
CA ILE A 164 0.77 -8.81 -7.02
C ILE A 164 1.06 -9.40 -5.63
N ALA A 165 1.54 -10.63 -5.51
CA ALA A 165 1.94 -11.20 -4.21
C ALA A 165 3.20 -10.50 -3.65
N GLY A 166 4.12 -10.08 -4.51
CA GLY A 166 5.29 -9.25 -4.18
C GLY A 166 4.86 -7.85 -3.75
N GLU A 167 3.98 -7.22 -4.52
CA GLU A 167 3.36 -5.92 -4.24
C GLU A 167 2.51 -6.00 -2.97
N ILE A 168 1.79 -7.08 -2.66
CA ILE A 168 1.08 -7.26 -1.38
C ILE A 168 2.08 -7.42 -0.21
N ASN A 169 3.23 -8.04 -0.45
CA ASN A 169 4.31 -8.13 0.52
C ASN A 169 4.97 -6.75 0.77
N GLU A 170 5.09 -5.92 -0.27
CA GLU A 170 5.63 -4.56 -0.23
C GLU A 170 4.58 -3.54 0.29
N LEU A 171 3.30 -3.69 -0.08
CA LEU A 171 2.15 -2.86 0.31
C LEU A 171 1.60 -3.21 1.69
N GLY A 172 2.04 -4.32 2.30
CA GLY A 172 1.86 -4.58 3.73
C GLY A 172 2.45 -3.48 4.64
N ALA A 173 3.18 -2.52 4.07
CA ALA A 173 3.82 -1.37 4.70
C ALA A 173 2.95 -0.11 4.87
N GLU A 174 1.91 0.11 4.06
CA GLU A 174 1.21 1.39 4.05
C GLU A 174 -0.31 1.21 4.12
N GLN A 175 -0.87 1.24 5.34
CA GLN A 175 -2.28 1.60 5.47
C GLN A 175 -2.44 3.09 5.18
N THR A 176 -2.91 3.44 3.99
CA THR A 176 -3.62 4.69 3.78
C THR A 176 -4.99 4.42 3.19
N THR A 177 -6.01 5.14 3.70
CA THR A 177 -7.38 5.17 3.18
C THR A 177 -7.45 5.46 1.67
N SER A 178 -6.39 6.04 1.10
CA SER A 178 -6.24 6.27 -0.33
C SER A 178 -6.06 5.00 -1.16
N ILE A 179 -5.59 3.89 -0.60
CA ILE A 179 -5.38 2.64 -1.35
C ILE A 179 -6.71 1.97 -1.65
N ALA A 180 -7.59 1.84 -0.65
CA ALA A 180 -8.93 1.30 -0.88
C ALA A 180 -9.70 2.14 -1.92
N MET A 181 -9.63 3.47 -1.81
CA MET A 181 -10.19 4.39 -2.79
C MET A 181 -9.54 4.26 -4.17
N ARG A 182 -8.21 4.20 -4.28
CA ARG A 182 -7.51 4.06 -5.56
C ARG A 182 -7.79 2.74 -6.24
N VAL A 183 -7.82 1.66 -5.48
CA VAL A 183 -8.19 0.33 -5.98
C VAL A 183 -9.62 0.39 -6.50
N GLU A 184 -10.55 0.96 -5.75
CA GLU A 184 -11.94 1.15 -6.18
C GLU A 184 -12.06 2.06 -7.42
N GLU A 185 -11.28 3.14 -7.51
CA GLU A 185 -11.21 4.05 -8.66
C GLU A 185 -10.64 3.37 -9.93
N GLU A 186 -9.56 2.61 -9.80
CA GLU A 186 -8.95 1.84 -10.89
C GLU A 186 -9.87 0.71 -11.36
N TRP A 187 -10.58 0.04 -10.43
CA TRP A 187 -11.61 -0.93 -10.78
C TRP A 187 -12.81 -0.28 -11.47
N LEU A 188 -13.29 0.87 -11.02
CA LEU A 188 -14.34 1.66 -11.70
C LEU A 188 -13.90 2.18 -13.07
N HIS A 189 -12.60 2.45 -13.24
CA HIS A 189 -12.03 2.83 -14.53
C HIS A 189 -11.98 1.64 -15.48
N LEU A 190 -11.48 0.48 -15.02
CA LEU A 190 -11.48 -0.78 -15.77
C LEU A 190 -12.90 -1.21 -16.15
N ASP A 191 -13.85 -1.19 -15.21
CA ASP A 191 -15.24 -1.57 -15.45
C ASP A 191 -15.91 -0.61 -16.45
N ARG A 192 -15.73 0.71 -16.32
CA ARG A 192 -16.20 1.68 -17.31
C ARG A 192 -15.55 1.49 -18.68
N TRP A 193 -14.27 1.15 -18.71
CA TRP A 193 -13.52 0.87 -19.93
C TRP A 193 -14.05 -0.39 -20.63
N TYR A 194 -14.36 -1.46 -19.88
CA TYR A 194 -15.00 -2.68 -20.40
C TYR A 194 -16.43 -2.44 -20.89
N GLN A 195 -17.26 -1.72 -20.11
CA GLN A 195 -18.65 -1.39 -20.47
C GLN A 195 -18.73 -0.47 -21.70
N ALA A 196 -17.72 0.37 -21.92
CA ALA A 196 -17.63 1.24 -23.10
C ALA A 196 -17.10 0.52 -24.36
N GLY A 197 -16.89 -0.80 -24.32
CA GLY A 197 -16.38 -1.57 -25.45
C GLY A 197 -14.89 -1.37 -25.69
N GLY A 198 -14.11 -1.14 -24.63
CA GLY A 198 -12.64 -1.12 -24.68
C GLY A 198 -12.12 -2.31 -25.48
N TRP A 199 -11.19 -2.02 -26.41
CA TRP A 199 -10.65 -2.89 -27.46
C TRP A 199 -11.13 -4.33 -27.37
N GLY A 200 -12.31 -4.59 -27.94
CA GLY A 200 -12.74 -5.94 -28.23
C GLY A 200 -11.66 -6.68 -29.01
N TRP A 201 -11.72 -8.00 -29.01
CA TRP A 201 -10.79 -8.89 -29.73
C TRP A 201 -10.42 -8.41 -31.14
N ASP A 202 -11.33 -7.73 -31.83
CA ASP A 202 -11.12 -7.11 -33.15
C ASP A 202 -9.98 -6.08 -33.18
N GLY A 203 -9.87 -5.23 -32.15
CA GLY A 203 -8.81 -4.23 -32.07
C GLY A 203 -7.45 -4.83 -31.73
N VAL A 204 -7.41 -5.90 -30.93
CA VAL A 204 -6.18 -6.65 -30.65
C VAL A 204 -5.71 -7.37 -31.91
N GLU A 205 -6.63 -7.90 -32.71
CA GLU A 205 -6.32 -8.54 -33.98
C GLU A 205 -5.76 -7.52 -35.00
N ASP A 206 -6.29 -6.30 -35.03
CA ASP A 206 -5.80 -5.23 -35.91
C ASP A 206 -4.41 -4.70 -35.49
N LEU A 207 -4.15 -4.56 -34.19
CA LEU A 207 -2.81 -4.23 -33.67
C LEU A 207 -1.78 -5.32 -34.00
N TRP A 208 -2.17 -6.60 -33.90
CA TRP A 208 -1.29 -7.70 -34.30
C TRP A 208 -1.03 -7.73 -35.81
N LYS A 209 -2.04 -7.42 -36.63
CA LYS A 209 -1.87 -7.28 -38.09
C LYS A 209 -0.93 -6.13 -38.43
N GLU A 210 -1.06 -4.99 -37.75
CA GLU A 210 -0.21 -3.83 -37.94
C GLU A 210 1.24 -4.09 -37.53
N GLN A 211 1.46 -4.75 -36.40
CA GLN A 211 2.78 -5.17 -35.93
C GLN A 211 3.45 -6.14 -36.92
N GLN A 212 2.71 -7.13 -37.44
CA GLN A 212 3.24 -8.05 -38.46
C GLN A 212 3.50 -7.36 -39.81
N GLU A 213 2.78 -6.29 -40.14
CA GLU A 213 3.10 -5.48 -41.31
C GLU A 213 4.37 -4.65 -41.11
N GLU A 214 4.56 -4.06 -39.94
CA GLU A 214 5.77 -3.31 -39.61
C GLU A 214 7.01 -4.20 -39.64
N GLU A 215 6.95 -5.41 -39.10
CA GLU A 215 8.03 -6.39 -39.20
C GLU A 215 8.33 -6.73 -40.67
N ARG A 216 7.30 -7.00 -41.48
CA ARG A 216 7.47 -7.23 -42.93
C ARG A 216 8.03 -6.02 -43.67
N ARG A 217 7.77 -4.78 -43.21
CA ARG A 217 8.36 -3.56 -43.77
C ARG A 217 9.82 -3.42 -43.31
N ALA A 218 10.14 -3.72 -42.06
CA ALA A 218 11.48 -3.71 -41.50
C ALA A 218 12.39 -4.75 -42.20
N GLU A 219 11.90 -5.97 -42.44
CA GLU A 219 12.61 -7.00 -43.19
C GLU A 219 12.88 -6.59 -44.65
N ARG A 220 11.95 -5.88 -45.28
CA ARG A 220 12.15 -5.34 -46.63
C ARG A 220 13.25 -4.27 -46.63
N ARG A 221 13.18 -3.33 -45.68
CA ARG A 221 14.23 -2.30 -45.50
C ARG A 221 15.60 -2.93 -45.23
N ALA A 222 15.67 -3.96 -44.39
CA ALA A 222 16.90 -4.68 -44.08
C ALA A 222 17.48 -5.41 -45.30
N ARG A 223 16.62 -6.02 -46.14
CA ARG A 223 17.06 -6.64 -47.41
C ARG A 223 17.56 -5.62 -48.42
N ASP A 224 16.88 -4.49 -48.55
CA ASP A 224 17.28 -3.43 -49.47
C ASP A 224 18.59 -2.75 -49.02
N ALA A 225 18.78 -2.58 -47.71
CA ALA A 225 20.05 -2.12 -47.15
C ALA A 225 21.21 -3.09 -47.46
N LYS A 226 21.00 -4.41 -47.24
CA LYS A 226 22.01 -5.42 -47.58
C LYS A 226 22.34 -5.48 -49.08
N ARG A 227 21.38 -5.22 -49.96
CA ARG A 227 21.61 -5.16 -51.42
C ARG A 227 22.44 -3.93 -51.83
N ARG A 228 22.34 -2.81 -51.10
CA ARG A 228 23.14 -1.61 -51.35
C ARG A 228 24.59 -1.73 -50.87
N ASP A 229 24.86 -2.55 -49.85
CA ASP A 229 26.22 -2.75 -49.34
C ASP A 229 27.06 -3.77 -50.14
N HIS A 230 26.46 -4.52 -51.08
CA HIS A 230 27.13 -5.58 -51.85
C HIS A 230 27.19 -5.30 -53.36
N GLY A 231 26.77 -4.12 -53.82
CA GLY A 231 26.86 -3.68 -55.22
C GLY A 231 27.68 -2.40 -55.33
#